data_AF-A0A3P7LLB8-F1
#
_entry.id   AF-A0A3P7LLB8-F1
#
_cell.length_a   1.000
_cell.length_b   1.000
_cell.length_c   1.000
_cell.angle_alpha   90.00
_cell.angle_beta   90.00
_cell.angle_gamma   90.00
#
_symmetry.space_group_name_H-M   'P 1'
#
loop_
_entity.id
_entity.type
_entity.pdbx_description
1 polymer ?
#
loop_
_entity_poly.entity_id
_entity_poly.type
_entity_poly.pdbx_seq_one_letter_code
_entity_poly.pdbx_strand_id
1 'polypeptide(L)'
;MSGLLSYFLFHLLIYVCMLLFGGKEAKPPECIEYRRYIFEKRLVYCTGGTYLNVFIFFAAANLTGQLMEFIGLPGPIGMVLSGCGLRWFADLTYHAEIIRGPLPSSWWNIFWTTNQTHKNLKFLMKCSIMVMDEDIFARFRQIALATAITRAGLNLNPSLVKQISGGIARMPIIPCLIEGLLTMPIYKYWVKLPWAWAIMLRCHHPLDRTGGMSTWTA
;
A
#
# COMPACT_ATOMS: atom_id res chain seq x y z
N MET A 1 -23.21 -2.53 22.92
CA MET A 1 -22.21 -1.45 23.16
C MET A 1 -20.85 -1.97 23.61
N SER A 2 -20.64 -3.28 23.77
CA SER A 2 -19.36 -3.91 24.15
C SER A 2 -18.31 -4.00 23.04
N GLY A 3 -18.68 -3.75 21.77
CA GLY A 3 -17.76 -3.80 20.64
C GLY A 3 -16.77 -2.63 20.60
N LEU A 4 -17.26 -1.39 20.68
CA LEU A 4 -16.43 -0.18 20.49
C LEU A 4 -15.31 -0.07 21.54
N LEU A 5 -15.62 -0.37 22.81
CA LEU A 5 -14.63 -0.34 23.89
C LEU A 5 -13.55 -1.41 23.69
N SER A 6 -13.94 -2.62 23.27
CA SER A 6 -12.99 -3.68 22.93
C SER A 6 -12.05 -3.27 21.79
N TYR A 7 -12.57 -2.59 20.76
CA TYR A 7 -11.75 -2.07 19.67
C TYR A 7 -10.77 -0.99 20.10
N PHE A 8 -11.20 -0.05 20.95
CA PHE A 8 -10.30 0.96 21.50
C PHE A 8 -9.20 0.31 22.34
N LEU A 9 -9.55 -0.66 23.19
CA LEU A 9 -8.57 -1.40 23.98
C LEU A 9 -7.60 -2.19 23.11
N PHE A 10 -8.07 -2.80 22.03
CA PHE A 10 -7.23 -3.52 21.07
C PHE A 10 -6.26 -2.59 20.33
N HIS A 11 -6.73 -1.43 19.86
CA HIS A 11 -5.85 -0.43 19.22
C HIS A 11 -4.85 0.16 20.21
N LEU A 12 -5.29 0.42 21.44
CA LEU A 12 -4.42 0.91 22.51
C LEU A 12 -3.35 -0.14 22.87
N LEU A 13 -3.72 -1.41 22.94
CA LEU A 13 -2.78 -2.51 23.16
C LEU A 13 -1.75 -2.60 22.02
N ILE A 14 -2.19 -2.55 20.76
CA ILE A 14 -1.28 -2.54 19.60
C ILE A 14 -0.35 -1.34 19.66
N TYR A 15 -0.88 -0.15 19.97
CA TYR A 15 -0.08 1.07 20.10
C TYR A 15 0.98 0.95 21.20
N VAL A 16 0.62 0.41 22.37
CA VAL A 16 1.55 0.16 23.47
C VAL A 16 2.61 -0.87 23.07
N CYS A 17 2.24 -1.97 22.42
CA CYS A 17 3.19 -2.94 21.87
C CYS A 17 4.14 -2.29 20.86
N MET A 18 3.62 -1.41 20.00
CA MET A 18 4.42 -0.67 19.02
C MET A 18 5.41 0.29 19.70
N LEU A 19 5.02 0.95 20.79
CA LEU A 19 5.92 1.77 21.58
C LEU A 19 6.97 0.93 22.32
N LEU A 20 6.59 -0.27 22.78
CA LEU A 20 7.47 -1.17 23.50
C LEU A 20 8.56 -1.76 22.59
N PHE A 21 8.20 -2.18 21.37
CA PHE A 21 9.10 -2.87 20.44
C PHE A 21 9.69 -1.98 19.34
N GLY A 22 9.06 -0.84 19.02
CA GLY A 22 9.34 -0.06 17.81
C GLY A 22 10.50 0.92 17.89
N GLY A 23 11.15 1.10 19.05
CA GLY A 23 12.36 1.92 19.18
C GLY A 23 12.25 3.32 18.55
N LYS A 24 13.25 3.72 17.75
CA LYS A 24 13.27 5.02 17.05
C LYS A 24 12.28 5.11 15.89
N GLU A 25 11.80 3.99 15.37
CA GLU A 25 10.89 3.91 14.21
C GLU A 25 9.41 4.11 14.60
N ALA A 26 9.11 4.10 15.91
CA ALA A 26 7.80 4.43 16.47
C ALA A 26 7.61 5.94 16.76
N LYS A 27 8.69 6.73 16.69
CA LYS A 27 8.62 8.18 16.85
C LYS A 27 8.02 8.83 15.58
N PRO A 28 7.37 10.00 15.69
CA PRO A 28 6.88 10.71 14.52
C PRO A 28 8.05 11.04 13.58
N PRO A 29 7.85 10.98 12.25
CA PRO A 29 8.93 11.08 11.28
C PRO A 29 9.60 12.46 11.33
N GLU A 30 10.92 12.48 11.31
CA GLU A 30 11.68 13.73 11.19
C GLU A 30 11.83 14.05 9.70
N CYS A 31 11.20 15.14 9.27
CA CYS A 31 11.18 15.58 7.87
C CYS A 31 11.95 16.88 7.68
N ILE A 32 12.75 16.93 6.62
CA ILE A 32 13.53 18.10 6.22
C ILE A 32 13.15 18.45 4.77
N GLU A 33 12.78 19.71 4.55
CA GLU A 33 12.46 20.24 3.22
C GLU A 33 13.73 20.80 2.56
N TYR A 34 13.93 20.43 1.29
CA TYR A 34 15.00 20.94 0.44
C TYR A 34 14.40 21.51 -0.85
N ARG A 35 15.00 22.59 -1.34
CA ARG A 35 14.67 23.18 -2.64
C ARG A 35 15.77 22.85 -3.65
N ARG A 36 15.39 22.23 -4.78
CA ARG A 36 16.31 21.99 -5.92
C ARG A 36 16.31 23.21 -6.84
N TYR A 37 17.45 23.87 -7.03
CA TYR A 37 17.55 25.07 -7.87
C TYR A 37 17.28 24.82 -9.36
N ILE A 38 17.66 23.66 -9.89
CA ILE A 38 17.63 23.39 -11.33
C ILE A 38 16.19 23.16 -11.85
N PHE A 39 15.28 22.70 -10.98
CA PHE A 39 13.92 22.31 -11.37
C PHE A 39 12.81 23.03 -10.60
N GLU A 40 13.15 23.98 -9.71
CA GLU A 40 12.22 24.65 -8.79
C GLU A 40 11.24 23.68 -8.07
N LYS A 41 11.66 22.43 -7.88
CA LYS A 41 10.87 21.39 -7.21
C LYS A 41 11.19 21.37 -5.72
N ARG A 42 10.13 21.29 -4.90
CA ARG A 42 10.20 21.05 -3.46
C ARG A 42 10.35 19.55 -3.21
N LEU A 43 11.42 19.17 -2.54
CA LEU A 43 11.73 17.79 -2.16
C LEU A 43 11.72 17.69 -0.64
N VAL A 44 10.97 16.74 -0.09
CA VAL A 44 10.93 16.50 1.35
C VAL A 44 11.52 15.14 1.64
N TYR A 45 12.57 15.11 2.45
CA TYR A 45 13.15 13.87 2.95
C TYR A 45 12.64 13.61 4.34
N CYS A 46 12.05 12.44 4.55
CA CYS A 46 11.55 12.02 5.86
C CYS A 46 12.26 10.75 6.31
N THR A 47 12.73 10.76 7.55
CA THR A 47 13.39 9.62 8.20
C THR A 47 12.57 9.14 9.39
N GLY A 48 12.43 7.82 9.53
CA GLY A 48 11.66 7.18 10.59
C GLY A 48 10.13 7.22 10.40
N GLY A 49 9.40 6.82 11.45
CA GLY A 49 7.93 6.89 11.50
C GLY A 49 7.19 5.82 10.70
N THR A 50 7.90 4.81 10.18
CA THR A 50 7.34 3.77 9.30
C THR A 50 6.27 2.94 9.99
N TYR A 51 6.50 2.49 11.22
CA TYR A 51 5.51 1.69 11.95
C TYR A 51 4.29 2.51 12.35
N LEU A 52 4.50 3.78 12.74
CA LEU A 52 3.43 4.69 13.14
C LEU A 52 2.48 4.96 11.98
N ASN A 53 3.02 5.09 10.77
CA ASN A 53 2.27 5.22 9.54
C ASN A 53 1.40 3.98 9.28
N VAL A 54 1.99 2.77 9.29
CA VAL A 54 1.24 1.51 9.12
C VAL A 54 0.10 1.40 10.14
N PHE A 55 0.36 1.74 11.39
CA PHE A 55 -0.63 1.70 12.46
C PHE A 55 -1.80 2.66 12.22
N ILE A 56 -1.53 3.89 11.77
CA ILE A 56 -2.58 4.88 11.48
C ILE A 56 -3.44 4.42 10.30
N PHE A 57 -2.83 3.86 9.24
CA PHE A 57 -3.59 3.27 8.14
C PHE A 57 -4.46 2.10 8.60
N PHE A 58 -3.91 1.23 9.44
CA PHE A 58 -4.65 0.11 10.01
C PHE A 58 -5.83 0.59 10.88
N ALA A 59 -5.61 1.57 11.75
CA ALA A 59 -6.64 2.13 12.61
C ALA A 59 -7.75 2.82 11.79
N ALA A 60 -7.36 3.63 10.80
CA ALA A 60 -8.29 4.30 9.91
C ALA A 60 -9.11 3.31 9.09
N ALA A 61 -8.50 2.25 8.55
CA ALA A 61 -9.19 1.23 7.76
C ALA A 61 -10.19 0.42 8.61
N ASN A 62 -9.83 0.05 9.84
CA ASN A 62 -10.75 -0.66 10.74
C ASN A 62 -11.92 0.22 11.18
N LEU A 63 -11.64 1.49 11.49
CA LEU A 63 -12.67 2.44 11.91
C LEU A 63 -13.66 2.73 10.78
N THR A 64 -13.19 2.99 9.57
CA THR A 64 -14.07 3.21 8.41
C THR A 64 -14.77 1.93 7.95
N GLY A 65 -14.13 0.77 8.11
CA GLY A 65 -14.76 -0.53 7.86
C GLY A 65 -15.98 -0.75 8.75
N GLN A 66 -15.84 -0.56 10.07
CA GLN A 66 -16.97 -0.67 11.00
C GLN A 66 -18.05 0.38 10.76
N LEU A 67 -17.65 1.61 10.43
CA LEU A 67 -18.61 2.65 10.10
C LEU A 67 -19.45 2.27 8.87
N MET A 68 -18.85 1.63 7.86
CA MET A 68 -19.58 1.16 6.68
C MET A 68 -20.45 -0.07 6.97
N GLU A 69 -20.03 -0.96 7.87
CA GLU A 69 -20.88 -2.06 8.34
C GLU A 69 -22.12 -1.54 9.08
N PHE A 70 -22.00 -0.43 9.81
CA PHE A 70 -23.15 0.24 10.42
C PHE A 70 -24.15 0.79 9.38
N ILE A 71 -23.67 1.18 8.20
CA ILE A 71 -24.49 1.66 7.07
C ILE A 71 -25.03 0.46 6.24
N GLY A 72 -24.69 -0.78 6.62
CA GLY A 72 -25.13 -2.00 5.91
C GLY A 72 -24.34 -2.32 4.65
N LEU A 73 -23.20 -1.66 4.43
CA LEU A 73 -22.29 -1.96 3.33
C LEU A 73 -21.23 -2.99 3.74
N PRO A 74 -20.69 -3.77 2.79
CA PRO A 74 -19.61 -4.70 3.07
C PRO A 74 -18.35 -3.94 3.52
N GLY A 75 -17.78 -4.33 4.66
CA GLY A 75 -16.60 -3.72 5.28
C GLY A 75 -15.38 -3.45 4.36
N PRO A 76 -15.06 -4.30 3.35
CA PRO A 76 -13.98 -4.03 2.40
C PRO A 76 -14.11 -2.69 1.66
N ILE A 77 -15.35 -2.24 1.37
CA ILE A 77 -15.57 -0.94 0.72
C ILE A 77 -15.11 0.20 1.65
N GLY A 78 -15.41 0.10 2.94
CA GLY A 78 -14.96 1.08 3.93
C GLY A 78 -13.45 1.14 4.09
N MET A 79 -12.77 0.01 3.96
CA MET A 79 -11.30 -0.05 3.98
C MET A 79 -10.67 0.63 2.76
N VAL A 80 -11.22 0.39 1.56
CA VAL A 80 -10.74 1.04 0.32
C VAL A 80 -10.99 2.55 0.34
N LEU A 81 -12.19 2.97 0.78
CA LEU A 81 -12.54 4.39 0.87
C LEU A 81 -11.63 5.14 1.86
N SER A 82 -11.23 4.49 2.96
CA SER A 82 -10.25 5.03 3.89
C SER A 82 -8.95 5.41 3.17
N GLY A 83 -8.37 4.45 2.43
CA GLY A 83 -7.11 4.64 1.72
C GLY A 83 -7.20 5.70 0.62
N CYS A 84 -8.27 5.68 -0.17
CA CYS A 84 -8.51 6.71 -1.19
C CYS A 84 -8.69 8.10 -0.55
N GLY A 85 -9.44 8.19 0.56
CA GLY A 85 -9.63 9.43 1.31
C GLY A 85 -8.32 9.99 1.85
N LEU A 86 -7.52 9.15 2.52
CA LEU A 86 -6.20 9.49 3.04
C LEU A 86 -5.28 10.03 1.94
N ARG A 87 -5.26 9.39 0.76
CA ARG A 87 -4.45 9.82 -0.38
C ARG A 87 -4.96 11.13 -1.00
N TRP A 88 -6.27 11.30 -1.13
CA TRP A 88 -6.86 12.54 -1.64
C TRP A 88 -6.57 13.72 -0.71
N PHE A 89 -6.72 13.54 0.60
CA PHE A 89 -6.33 14.55 1.59
C PHE A 89 -4.83 14.85 1.54
N ALA A 90 -3.98 13.85 1.35
CA ALA A 90 -2.54 14.05 1.22
C ALA A 90 -2.18 14.88 -0.03
N ASP A 91 -2.79 14.58 -1.19
CA ASP A 91 -2.53 15.26 -2.46
C ASP A 91 -3.05 16.71 -2.48
N LEU A 92 -4.24 16.94 -1.89
CA LEU A 92 -4.78 18.29 -1.71
C LEU A 92 -3.88 19.17 -0.82
N THR A 93 -3.14 18.53 0.08
CA THR A 93 -2.33 19.23 1.08
C THR A 93 -0.89 19.45 0.62
N TYR A 94 -0.37 18.67 -0.34
CA TYR A 94 1.03 18.72 -0.77
C TYR A 94 1.21 18.67 -2.29
N HIS A 95 1.83 19.72 -2.85
CA HIS A 95 2.41 19.71 -4.20
C HIS A 95 3.91 19.39 -4.21
N ALA A 96 4.43 18.68 -3.20
CA ALA A 96 5.86 18.35 -3.09
C ALA A 96 6.09 16.84 -3.21
N GLU A 97 7.21 16.47 -3.83
CA GLU A 97 7.61 15.07 -3.99
C GLU A 97 8.33 14.60 -2.72
N ILE A 98 7.75 13.60 -2.05
CA ILE A 98 8.26 13.05 -0.78
C ILE A 98 9.15 11.86 -1.09
N ILE A 99 10.41 11.93 -0.66
CA ILE A 99 11.38 10.85 -0.80
C ILE A 99 11.65 10.27 0.58
N ARG A 100 11.43 8.96 0.75
CA ARG A 100 11.84 8.22 1.95
C ARG A 100 13.12 7.48 1.67
N GLY A 101 14.10 7.66 2.54
CA GLY A 101 15.39 6.99 2.40
C GLY A 101 16.44 7.60 3.32
N PRO A 102 17.58 6.91 3.49
CA PRO A 102 18.72 7.48 4.18
C PRO A 102 19.18 8.77 3.48
N LEU A 103 19.61 9.75 4.26
CA LEU A 103 20.16 11.00 3.70
C LEU A 103 21.25 10.67 2.68
N PRO A 104 21.25 11.30 1.49
CA PRO A 104 22.28 11.02 0.50
C PRO A 104 23.66 11.41 1.08
N SER A 105 24.54 10.42 1.25
CA SER A 105 25.90 10.58 1.78
C SER A 105 26.89 11.17 0.78
N SER A 106 26.48 11.40 -0.48
CA SER A 106 27.32 11.96 -1.53
C SER A 106 27.29 13.49 -1.54
N TRP A 107 28.47 14.09 -1.44
CA TRP A 107 28.70 15.55 -1.54
C TRP A 107 28.10 16.17 -2.82
N TRP A 108 28.03 15.41 -3.92
CA TRP A 108 27.47 15.90 -5.18
C TRP A 108 25.96 16.17 -5.11
N ASN A 109 25.20 15.49 -4.23
CA ASN A 109 23.77 15.73 -4.04
C ASN A 109 23.49 16.83 -3.00
N ILE A 110 24.43 17.05 -2.08
CA ILE A 110 24.36 18.09 -1.04
C ILE A 110 24.67 19.48 -1.65
N PHE A 111 25.50 19.53 -2.71
CA PHE A 111 25.94 20.77 -3.34
C PHE A 111 24.83 21.56 -4.07
N TRP A 112 23.76 20.90 -4.54
CA TRP A 112 22.64 21.55 -5.26
C TRP A 112 21.42 21.84 -4.39
N THR A 113 21.54 21.67 -3.07
CA THR A 113 20.46 21.87 -2.10
C THR A 113 20.77 23.04 -1.18
N THR A 114 19.88 24.03 -1.12
CA THR A 114 20.01 25.17 -0.19
C THR A 114 19.38 24.89 1.17
N ASN A 115 19.83 25.70 2.14
CA ASN A 115 19.52 25.64 3.56
C ASN A 115 18.02 25.86 3.86
N GLN A 116 17.62 25.28 4.99
CA GLN A 116 16.27 25.02 5.49
C GLN A 116 15.31 26.21 5.49
N THR A 117 14.08 26.02 5.01
CA THR A 117 12.94 26.89 5.36
C THR A 117 12.12 26.27 6.48
N HIS A 118 12.33 26.73 7.71
CA HIS A 118 11.64 26.32 8.92
C HIS A 118 10.23 26.96 9.05
N LYS A 119 9.34 26.76 8.07
CA LYS A 119 7.95 27.24 8.19
C LYS A 119 6.96 26.10 7.95
N ASN A 120 6.22 25.77 9.01
CA ASN A 120 5.16 24.76 9.12
C ASN A 120 5.58 23.27 9.23
N LEU A 121 6.63 23.00 10.00
CA LEU A 121 7.11 21.65 10.37
C LEU A 121 6.02 20.74 10.95
N LYS A 122 5.10 21.27 11.75
CA LYS A 122 3.99 20.50 12.36
C LYS A 122 2.99 19.98 11.32
N PHE A 123 2.82 20.71 10.21
CA PHE A 123 1.90 20.35 9.14
C PHE A 123 2.53 19.36 8.15
N LEU A 124 3.80 19.60 7.80
CA LEU A 124 4.68 18.66 7.07
C LEU A 124 4.71 17.28 7.73
N MET A 125 4.89 17.24 9.06
CA MET A 125 4.98 16.01 9.84
C MET A 125 3.67 15.22 9.84
N LYS A 126 2.51 15.89 9.81
CA LYS A 126 1.19 15.25 9.83
C LYS A 126 0.81 14.59 8.49
N CYS A 127 1.25 15.17 7.38
CA CYS A 127 0.93 14.68 6.02
C CYS A 127 1.93 13.63 5.51
N SER A 128 3.19 13.68 5.93
CA SER A 128 4.17 12.63 5.58
C SER A 128 3.76 11.25 6.12
N ILE A 129 3.01 11.22 7.23
CA ILE A 129 2.44 10.01 7.81
C ILE A 129 1.39 9.36 6.88
N MET A 130 0.85 10.06 5.88
CA MET A 130 -0.23 9.56 5.01
C MET A 130 0.26 8.92 3.70
N VAL A 131 1.57 8.80 3.46
CA VAL A 131 2.09 8.14 2.26
C VAL A 131 2.65 6.79 2.68
N MET A 132 2.29 5.67 2.07
CA MET A 132 2.89 4.37 2.44
C MET A 132 4.07 4.06 1.51
N ASP A 133 5.10 3.39 2.04
CA ASP A 133 6.22 2.92 1.22
C ASP A 133 5.82 1.72 0.35
N GLU A 134 6.28 1.70 -0.90
CA GLU A 134 5.95 0.66 -1.89
C GLU A 134 6.55 -0.70 -1.51
N ASP A 135 7.77 -0.74 -0.97
CA ASP A 135 8.45 -1.98 -0.60
C ASP A 135 7.73 -2.69 0.55
N ILE A 136 7.26 -1.91 1.52
CA ILE A 136 6.56 -2.43 2.69
C ILE A 136 5.16 -2.88 2.27
N PHE A 137 4.47 -2.11 1.43
CA PHE A 137 3.19 -2.51 0.87
C PHE A 137 3.29 -3.82 0.06
N ALA A 138 4.35 -4.00 -0.72
CA ALA A 138 4.59 -5.23 -1.47
C ALA A 138 4.70 -6.46 -0.56
N ARG A 139 5.44 -6.35 0.56
CA ARG A 139 5.57 -7.42 1.56
C ARG A 139 4.24 -7.72 2.25
N PHE A 140 3.50 -6.68 2.64
CA PHE A 140 2.17 -6.87 3.23
C PHE A 140 1.20 -7.57 2.28
N ARG A 141 1.22 -7.24 0.98
CA ARG A 141 0.39 -7.90 -0.01
C ARG A 141 0.70 -9.40 -0.11
N GLN A 142 1.97 -9.78 -0.05
CA GLN A 142 2.38 -11.20 -0.06
C GLN A 142 1.86 -11.94 1.17
N ILE A 143 2.01 -11.35 2.36
CA ILE A 143 1.55 -11.95 3.63
C ILE A 143 0.01 -12.00 3.66
N ALA A 144 -0.67 -10.93 3.25
CA ALA A 144 -2.12 -10.86 3.21
C ALA A 144 -2.72 -11.90 2.25
N LEU A 145 -2.13 -12.07 1.07
CA LEU A 145 -2.57 -13.07 0.12
C LEU A 145 -2.31 -14.50 0.63
N ALA A 146 -1.13 -14.75 1.20
CA ALA A 146 -0.81 -16.04 1.80
C ALA A 146 -1.77 -16.40 2.94
N THR A 147 -2.08 -15.45 3.83
CA THR A 147 -3.02 -15.65 4.93
C THR A 147 -4.46 -15.83 4.44
N ALA A 148 -4.90 -15.09 3.42
CA ALA A 148 -6.23 -15.26 2.83
C ALA A 148 -6.40 -16.66 2.22
N ILE A 149 -5.42 -17.13 1.45
CA ILE A 149 -5.44 -18.48 0.86
C ILE A 149 -5.34 -19.56 1.95
N THR A 150 -4.49 -19.36 2.97
CA THR A 150 -4.36 -20.30 4.09
C THR A 150 -5.67 -20.43 4.85
N ARG A 151 -6.37 -19.32 5.12
CA ARG A 151 -7.68 -19.33 5.78
C ARG A 151 -8.74 -20.00 4.91
N ALA A 152 -8.75 -19.74 3.60
CA ALA A 152 -9.66 -20.39 2.67
C ALA A 152 -9.40 -21.91 2.58
N GLY A 153 -8.14 -22.34 2.60
CA GLY A 153 -7.75 -23.75 2.59
C GLY A 153 -8.10 -24.48 3.90
N LEU A 154 -7.97 -23.82 5.05
CA LEU A 154 -8.33 -24.39 6.35
C LEU A 154 -9.83 -24.55 6.55
N ASN A 155 -10.64 -23.71 5.89
CA ASN A 155 -12.11 -23.81 5.97
C ASN A 155 -12.70 -24.88 5.03
N LEU A 156 -11.84 -25.62 4.32
CA LEU A 156 -12.23 -26.62 3.32
C LEU A 156 -12.26 -28.00 3.97
N ASN A 157 -13.45 -28.65 4.00
CA ASN A 157 -13.59 -30.01 4.53
C ASN A 157 -12.94 -31.04 3.59
N PRO A 158 -11.93 -31.81 4.02
CA PRO A 158 -11.13 -32.67 3.14
C PRO A 158 -11.96 -33.79 2.48
N SER A 159 -13.02 -34.25 3.16
CA SER A 159 -13.94 -35.29 2.67
C SER A 159 -14.77 -34.82 1.47
N LEU A 160 -15.21 -33.56 1.47
CA LEU A 160 -15.97 -32.97 0.37
C LEU A 160 -15.06 -32.59 -0.80
N VAL A 161 -13.86 -32.09 -0.51
CA VAL A 161 -12.88 -31.68 -1.52
C VAL A 161 -12.44 -32.86 -2.39
N LYS A 162 -12.25 -34.04 -1.80
CA LYS A 162 -11.85 -35.23 -2.57
C LYS A 162 -12.92 -35.65 -3.58
N GLN A 163 -14.19 -35.48 -3.23
CA GLN A 163 -15.34 -35.81 -4.09
C GLN A 163 -15.56 -34.77 -5.20
N ILE A 164 -15.19 -33.50 -4.96
CA ILE A 164 -15.44 -32.37 -5.88
C ILE A 164 -14.12 -31.77 -6.42
N SER A 165 -12.99 -32.48 -6.29
CA SER A 165 -11.64 -31.96 -6.56
C SER A 165 -11.47 -31.48 -8.00
N GLY A 166 -12.04 -32.22 -8.95
CA GLY A 166 -12.06 -31.85 -10.36
C GLY A 166 -12.92 -30.61 -10.65
N GLY A 167 -14.00 -30.41 -9.90
CA GLY A 167 -14.88 -29.24 -10.03
C GLY A 167 -14.26 -27.98 -9.43
N ILE A 168 -13.71 -28.09 -8.22
CA ILE A 168 -13.06 -26.99 -7.50
C ILE A 168 -11.80 -26.51 -8.25
N ALA A 169 -11.03 -27.41 -8.87
CA ALA A 169 -9.89 -27.02 -9.70
C ALA A 169 -10.30 -26.31 -10.99
N ARG A 170 -11.47 -26.64 -11.55
CA ARG A 170 -11.96 -26.05 -12.80
C ARG A 170 -12.62 -24.67 -12.59
N MET A 171 -13.18 -24.43 -11.40
CA MET A 171 -13.84 -23.17 -11.01
C MET A 171 -12.95 -21.92 -11.06
N PRO A 172 -11.65 -21.91 -10.72
CA PRO A 172 -10.76 -20.75 -10.90
C PRO A 172 -10.12 -20.69 -12.29
N ILE A 173 -9.91 -21.83 -12.96
CA ILE A 173 -9.26 -21.90 -14.27
C ILE A 173 -10.16 -21.32 -15.37
N ILE A 174 -11.45 -21.67 -15.37
CA ILE A 174 -12.40 -21.18 -16.37
C ILE A 174 -12.56 -19.65 -16.34
N PRO A 175 -12.90 -18.99 -15.22
CA PRO A 175 -13.06 -17.54 -15.19
C PRO A 175 -11.75 -16.83 -15.51
N CYS A 176 -10.59 -17.37 -15.10
CA CYS A 176 -9.29 -16.79 -15.47
C CYS A 176 -9.04 -16.83 -17.00
N LEU A 177 -9.38 -17.95 -17.67
CA LEU A 177 -9.25 -18.08 -19.13
C LEU A 177 -10.26 -17.20 -19.88
N ILE A 178 -11.53 -17.20 -19.46
CA ILE A 178 -12.60 -16.42 -20.08
C ILE A 178 -12.33 -14.93 -19.93
N GLU A 179 -11.97 -14.48 -18.74
CA GLU A 179 -11.60 -13.08 -18.51
C GLU A 179 -10.37 -12.70 -19.36
N GLY A 180 -9.44 -13.64 -19.55
CA GLY A 180 -8.28 -13.53 -20.45
C GLY A 180 -8.66 -13.23 -21.88
N LEU A 181 -9.47 -14.12 -22.43
CA LEU A 181 -9.94 -14.06 -23.81
C LEU A 181 -10.83 -12.85 -24.09
N LEU A 182 -11.65 -12.44 -23.12
CA LEU A 182 -12.57 -11.33 -23.29
C LEU A 182 -11.88 -9.97 -23.15
N THR A 183 -10.95 -9.81 -22.21
CA THR A 183 -10.32 -8.51 -21.98
C THR A 183 -9.25 -8.15 -23.01
N MET A 184 -8.56 -9.14 -23.60
CA MET A 184 -7.59 -8.91 -24.68
C MET A 184 -8.11 -8.06 -25.85
N PRO A 185 -9.24 -8.41 -26.51
CA PRO A 185 -9.79 -7.59 -27.59
C PRO A 185 -10.32 -6.27 -27.06
N ILE A 186 -10.95 -6.23 -25.87
CA ILE A 186 -11.46 -4.99 -25.28
C ILE A 186 -10.34 -3.96 -25.13
N TYR A 187 -9.19 -4.34 -24.56
CA TYR A 187 -8.05 -3.43 -24.39
C TYR A 187 -7.46 -2.94 -25.71
N LYS A 188 -7.41 -3.78 -26.74
CA LYS A 188 -6.94 -3.37 -28.07
C LYS A 188 -7.89 -2.39 -28.74
N TYR A 189 -9.18 -2.67 -28.71
CA TYR A 189 -10.17 -1.85 -29.42
C TYR A 189 -10.50 -0.55 -28.69
N TRP A 190 -10.55 -0.56 -27.36
CA TRP A 190 -10.93 0.61 -26.58
C TRP A 190 -9.74 1.49 -26.19
N VAL A 191 -8.60 0.88 -25.82
CA VAL A 191 -7.47 1.61 -25.24
C VAL A 191 -6.29 1.73 -26.22
N LYS A 192 -6.39 1.12 -27.41
CA LYS A 192 -5.34 1.10 -28.45
C LYS A 192 -3.95 0.66 -27.92
N LEU A 193 -3.90 -0.13 -26.84
CA LEU A 193 -2.64 -0.66 -26.31
C LEU A 193 -2.14 -1.87 -27.11
N PRO A 194 -0.82 -2.08 -27.23
CA PRO A 194 -0.25 -3.28 -27.84
C PRO A 194 -0.60 -4.53 -27.04
N TRP A 195 -0.80 -5.66 -27.72
CA TRP A 195 -1.21 -6.94 -27.12
C TRP A 195 -0.33 -7.41 -25.96
N ALA A 196 0.97 -7.13 -26.00
CA ALA A 196 1.92 -7.50 -24.96
C ALA A 196 1.59 -6.85 -23.60
N TRP A 197 1.14 -5.60 -23.59
CA TRP A 197 0.80 -4.87 -22.35
C TRP A 197 -0.48 -5.39 -21.70
N ALA A 198 -1.46 -5.80 -22.51
CA ALA A 198 -2.70 -6.40 -22.00
C ALA A 198 -2.44 -7.75 -21.31
N ILE A 199 -1.49 -8.55 -21.84
CA ILE A 199 -1.04 -9.80 -21.20
C ILE A 199 -0.31 -9.51 -19.89
N MET A 200 0.59 -8.52 -19.87
CA MET A 200 1.34 -8.17 -18.66
C MET A 200 0.45 -7.63 -17.53
N LEU A 201 -0.52 -6.77 -17.86
CA LEU A 201 -1.48 -6.23 -16.88
C LEU A 201 -2.35 -7.34 -16.25
N ARG A 202 -2.65 -8.39 -17.03
CA ARG A 202 -3.42 -9.54 -16.57
C ARG A 202 -2.61 -10.52 -15.72
N CYS A 203 -1.33 -10.75 -16.06
CA CYS A 203 -0.46 -11.66 -15.33
C CYS A 203 0.23 -11.03 -14.11
N HIS A 204 -0.14 -9.81 -13.68
CA HIS A 204 0.51 -9.10 -12.58
C HIS A 204 0.14 -9.65 -11.19
N HIS A 205 0.53 -10.90 -10.95
CA HIS A 205 0.87 -11.43 -9.63
C HIS A 205 2.40 -11.41 -9.51
N PRO A 206 2.98 -10.82 -8.45
CA PRO A 206 4.41 -10.58 -8.36
C PRO A 206 5.15 -11.90 -8.08
N LEU A 207 5.71 -12.50 -9.12
CA LEU A 207 6.94 -13.27 -9.03
C LEU A 207 8.07 -12.25 -9.17
N ASP A 208 8.52 -11.64 -8.07
CA ASP A 208 9.72 -10.81 -8.13
C ASP A 208 10.97 -11.58 -7.68
N ARG A 209 12.02 -11.35 -8.46
CA ARG A 209 13.45 -11.56 -8.25
C ARG A 209 14.04 -12.97 -8.21
N THR A 210 14.61 -13.34 -9.37
CA THR A 210 16.08 -13.43 -9.48
C THR A 210 16.57 -12.81 -10.80
N GLY A 211 17.21 -11.63 -10.72
CA GLY A 211 18.30 -11.15 -11.58
C GLY A 211 18.06 -10.88 -13.08
N GLY A 212 18.34 -9.64 -13.50
CA GLY A 212 18.80 -9.36 -14.86
C GLY A 212 18.17 -8.16 -15.56
N MET A 213 18.83 -6.99 -15.47
CA MET A 213 18.75 -5.95 -16.50
C MET A 213 19.08 -6.55 -17.87
N SER A 214 18.19 -6.40 -18.86
CA SER A 214 18.51 -5.88 -20.21
C SER A 214 17.35 -6.10 -21.20
N THR A 215 17.02 -5.01 -21.91
CA THR A 215 16.59 -4.95 -23.32
C THR A 215 15.30 -5.68 -23.74
N TRP A 216 14.23 -4.92 -23.98
CA TRP A 216 13.38 -5.08 -25.17
C TRP A 216 12.88 -3.71 -25.63
N THR A 217 13.78 -2.97 -26.30
CA THR A 217 13.42 -2.08 -27.39
C THR A 217 13.69 -2.84 -28.69
N ALA A 218 12.63 -3.34 -29.32
CA ALA A 218 12.45 -3.61 -30.75
C ALA A 218 11.10 -4.28 -30.95
#